data_AF-A0A7W7MQB8-F1
#
_entry.id   AF-A0A7W7MQB8-F1
#
_cell.length_a   1.000
_cell.length_b   1.000
_cell.length_c   1.000
_cell.angle_alpha   90.00
_cell.angle_beta   90.00
_cell.angle_gamma   90.00
#
_symmetry.space_group_name_H-M   'P 1'
#
loop_
_entity.id
_entity.type
_entity.pdbx_description
1 polymer ?
#
loop_
_entity_poly.entity_id
_entity_poly.type
_entity_poly.pdbx_seq_one_letter_code
_entity_poly.pdbx_strand_id
1 'polypeptide(L)'
;MADAATSTAASPAALVRTRGRDSGFDLREAMLDDELVEILRLLQPGVTKPHVDHAAGASWLAAVHDAMRSVGGAVRAAAEKPAAGRSYYRVRVEARDGVAGVILFNAAARLVAAAEAADPQEIVVAFVAVPGSEVFSERGFQVAGPAELDEPLSERHLHALTADERRDVAYHRPARLGDLLFNWFD
;
A
#
# COMPACT_ATOMS: atom_id res chain seq x y z
N MET A 1 46.78 -69.27 -20.28
CA MET A 1 48.26 -69.20 -20.30
C MET A 1 48.62 -67.89 -20.98
N ALA A 2 49.26 -66.89 -20.39
CA ALA A 2 49.89 -66.63 -19.08
C ALA A 2 49.66 -65.11 -18.83
N ASP A 3 49.21 -64.64 -17.67
CA ASP A 3 49.86 -64.51 -16.35
C ASP A 3 50.98 -63.46 -16.22
N ALA A 4 50.78 -62.60 -15.22
CA ALA A 4 51.67 -61.72 -14.45
C ALA A 4 52.53 -60.63 -15.12
N ALA A 5 52.34 -59.35 -14.72
CA ALA A 5 53.05 -58.77 -13.56
C ALA A 5 52.99 -57.21 -13.50
N THR A 6 52.23 -56.74 -12.52
CA THR A 6 52.47 -55.68 -11.50
C THR A 6 53.56 -54.59 -11.66
N SER A 7 53.22 -53.40 -11.09
CA SER A 7 54.09 -52.41 -10.39
C SER A 7 54.38 -51.13 -11.22
N THR A 8 54.30 -49.88 -10.75
CA THR A 8 54.00 -49.22 -9.47
C THR A 8 53.98 -47.68 -9.67
N ALA A 9 53.29 -46.98 -8.76
CA ALA A 9 53.49 -45.61 -8.27
C ALA A 9 52.78 -44.40 -8.93
N ALA A 10 52.11 -43.70 -8.00
CA ALA A 10 52.10 -42.24 -7.74
C ALA A 10 50.77 -41.50 -7.99
N SER A 11 50.03 -41.35 -6.88
CA SER A 11 49.12 -40.23 -6.61
C SER A 11 49.92 -38.92 -6.52
N PRO A 12 49.37 -37.72 -6.83
CA PRO A 12 48.46 -37.08 -5.88
C PRO A 12 47.33 -36.20 -6.47
N ALA A 13 46.29 -36.05 -5.65
CA ALA A 13 45.50 -34.84 -5.38
C ALA A 13 44.99 -33.95 -6.53
N ALA A 14 43.67 -33.84 -6.69
CA ALA A 14 42.95 -32.56 -6.73
C ALA A 14 41.42 -32.73 -6.84
N LEU A 15 40.71 -31.76 -6.25
CA LEU A 15 39.31 -31.36 -6.47
C LEU A 15 38.22 -32.28 -5.88
N VAL A 16 37.75 -32.11 -4.64
CA VAL A 16 37.09 -30.94 -4.00
C VAL A 16 35.85 -30.43 -4.76
N ARG A 17 34.72 -30.62 -4.06
CA ARG A 17 33.41 -29.94 -4.11
C ARG A 17 32.37 -30.45 -5.11
N THR A 18 31.64 -31.46 -4.64
CA THR A 18 30.17 -31.49 -4.74
C THR A 18 29.61 -30.15 -4.22
N ARG A 19 29.20 -29.27 -5.13
CA ARG A 19 28.31 -28.15 -4.78
C ARG A 19 26.93 -28.73 -4.55
N GLY A 20 26.59 -28.94 -3.28
CA GLY A 20 25.21 -28.92 -2.82
C GLY A 20 24.63 -27.57 -3.23
N ARG A 21 23.59 -27.62 -4.04
CA ARG A 21 22.80 -26.45 -4.40
C ARG A 21 21.95 -26.16 -3.17
N ASP A 22 22.48 -25.31 -2.28
CA ASP A 22 21.70 -24.63 -1.28
C ASP A 22 20.69 -23.74 -2.02
N SER A 23 19.52 -24.30 -2.27
CA SER A 23 18.30 -23.53 -2.54
C SER A 23 17.85 -22.95 -1.21
N GLY A 24 18.61 -21.95 -0.73
CA GLY A 24 18.07 -20.94 0.17
C GLY A 24 17.04 -20.17 -0.63
N PHE A 25 15.80 -20.65 -0.63
CA PHE A 25 14.65 -19.86 -1.04
C PHE A 25 14.62 -18.69 -0.06
N ASP A 26 15.06 -17.52 -0.53
CA ASP A 26 15.19 -16.33 0.30
C ASP A 26 13.78 -15.86 0.64
N LEU A 27 13.25 -16.35 1.78
CA LEU A 27 11.92 -16.03 2.27
C LEU A 27 11.71 -14.52 2.41
N ARG A 28 12.80 -13.73 2.54
CA ARG A 28 12.70 -12.27 2.54
C ARG A 28 12.46 -11.69 1.16
N GLU A 29 13.03 -12.26 0.11
CA GLU A 29 12.83 -11.79 -1.27
C GLU A 29 11.41 -12.13 -1.76
N ALA A 30 10.92 -13.33 -1.45
CA ALA A 30 9.54 -13.72 -1.75
C ALA A 30 8.48 -12.96 -0.92
N MET A 31 8.78 -12.62 0.36
CA MET A 31 7.88 -11.80 1.18
C MET A 31 7.82 -10.34 0.69
N LEU A 32 8.96 -9.77 0.28
CA LEU A 32 8.97 -8.44 -0.32
C LEU A 32 8.20 -8.42 -1.64
N ASP A 33 8.31 -9.47 -2.46
CA ASP A 33 7.55 -9.56 -3.71
C ASP A 33 6.04 -9.67 -3.47
N ASP A 34 5.58 -10.41 -2.46
CA ASP A 34 4.14 -10.55 -2.16
C ASP A 34 3.54 -9.23 -1.61
N GLU A 35 4.26 -8.55 -0.70
CA GLU A 35 3.88 -7.24 -0.15
C GLU A 35 3.91 -6.13 -1.23
N LEU A 36 4.89 -6.19 -2.16
CA LEU A 36 4.99 -5.28 -3.31
C LEU A 36 3.91 -5.50 -4.36
N VAL A 37 3.44 -6.75 -4.55
CA VAL A 37 2.34 -7.07 -5.47
C VAL A 37 1.01 -6.54 -4.93
N GLU A 38 0.82 -6.49 -3.60
CA GLU A 38 -0.39 -5.91 -3.00
C GLU A 38 -0.47 -4.39 -3.19
N ILE A 39 0.63 -3.67 -3.01
CA ILE A 39 0.69 -2.21 -3.25
C ILE A 39 0.41 -1.84 -4.71
N LEU A 40 0.92 -2.62 -5.68
CA LEU A 40 0.68 -2.34 -7.09
C LEU A 40 -0.79 -2.50 -7.50
N ARG A 41 -1.60 -3.28 -6.76
CA ARG A 41 -3.04 -3.38 -7.01
C ARG A 41 -3.80 -2.10 -6.65
N LEU A 42 -3.23 -1.25 -5.80
CA LEU A 42 -3.81 0.02 -5.39
C LEU A 42 -3.75 1.08 -6.49
N LEU A 43 -2.84 0.92 -7.46
CA LEU A 43 -2.65 1.85 -8.56
C LEU A 43 -3.40 1.35 -9.79
N GLN A 44 -4.58 1.92 -10.01
CA GLN A 44 -5.41 1.67 -11.19
C GLN A 44 -5.66 2.97 -11.96
N PRO A 45 -6.00 2.91 -13.25
CA PRO A 45 -6.41 4.09 -13.99
C PRO A 45 -7.54 4.85 -13.28
N GLY A 46 -7.36 6.16 -13.07
CA GLY A 46 -8.34 7.03 -12.43
C GLY A 46 -8.14 7.27 -10.94
N VAL A 47 -7.17 6.60 -10.28
CA VAL A 47 -6.94 6.75 -8.82
C VAL A 47 -6.48 8.14 -8.42
N THR A 48 -5.91 8.92 -9.33
CA THR A 48 -5.50 10.29 -9.03
C THR A 48 -6.57 11.32 -9.38
N LYS A 49 -7.68 10.90 -9.99
CA LYS A 49 -8.76 11.78 -10.44
C LYS A 49 -9.94 11.76 -9.45
N PRO A 50 -10.70 12.86 -9.33
CA PRO A 50 -11.93 12.86 -8.54
C PRO A 50 -12.92 11.81 -9.07
N HIS A 51 -13.20 10.79 -8.26
CA HIS A 51 -14.13 9.73 -8.60
C HIS A 51 -15.27 9.62 -7.58
N VAL A 52 -16.46 10.06 -7.96
CA VAL A 52 -17.64 10.04 -7.08
C VAL A 52 -18.45 8.76 -7.33
N ASP A 53 -18.29 7.78 -6.45
CA ASP A 53 -19.21 6.64 -6.33
C ASP A 53 -20.07 6.81 -5.07
N HIS A 54 -21.36 7.10 -5.25
CA HIS A 54 -22.29 7.29 -4.13
C HIS A 54 -22.57 6.03 -3.32
N ALA A 55 -22.62 4.86 -3.98
CA ALA A 55 -22.90 3.60 -3.29
C ALA A 55 -21.68 3.16 -2.47
N ALA A 56 -20.49 3.21 -3.07
CA ALA A 56 -19.26 2.93 -2.36
C ALA A 56 -19.00 3.93 -1.23
N GLY A 57 -19.26 5.23 -1.46
CA GLY A 57 -19.13 6.26 -0.43
C GLY A 57 -20.09 6.07 0.75
N ALA A 58 -21.34 5.65 0.50
CA ALA A 58 -22.30 5.34 1.57
C ALA A 58 -21.89 4.08 2.35
N SER A 59 -21.47 3.02 1.65
CA SER A 59 -20.96 1.80 2.27
C SER A 59 -19.73 2.07 3.15
N TRP A 60 -18.80 2.88 2.63
CA TRP A 60 -17.60 3.30 3.36
C TRP A 60 -17.98 4.10 4.60
N LEU A 61 -18.86 5.10 4.50
CA LEU A 61 -19.26 5.90 5.67
C LEU A 61 -19.94 5.04 6.74
N ALA A 62 -20.77 4.07 6.34
CA ALA A 62 -21.32 3.10 7.28
C ALA A 62 -20.21 2.27 7.96
N ALA A 63 -19.20 1.84 7.21
CA ALA A 63 -18.05 1.12 7.75
C ALA A 63 -17.25 1.98 8.75
N VAL A 64 -17.07 3.28 8.47
CA VAL A 64 -16.43 4.22 9.39
C VAL A 64 -17.21 4.30 10.71
N HIS A 65 -18.53 4.44 10.66
CA HIS A 65 -19.33 4.48 11.89
C HIS A 65 -19.21 3.20 12.71
N ASP A 66 -19.16 2.05 12.06
CA ASP A 66 -19.04 0.76 12.74
C ASP A 66 -17.64 0.54 13.31
N ALA A 67 -16.59 0.89 12.55
CA ALA A 67 -15.20 0.86 12.99
C ALA A 67 -14.95 1.81 14.17
N MET A 68 -15.45 3.04 14.11
CA MET A 68 -15.32 3.97 15.23
C MET A 68 -16.06 3.46 16.48
N ARG A 69 -17.22 2.83 16.30
CA ARG A 69 -17.96 2.22 17.41
C ARG A 69 -17.20 1.05 18.03
N SER A 70 -16.53 0.20 17.24
CA SER A 70 -15.79 -0.96 17.75
C SER A 70 -14.59 -0.56 18.62
N VAL A 71 -13.93 0.55 18.29
CA VAL A 71 -12.81 1.10 19.08
C VAL A 71 -13.22 2.10 20.17
N GLY A 72 -14.53 2.37 20.31
CA GLY A 72 -15.08 3.31 21.29
C GLY A 72 -14.83 4.79 20.98
N GLY A 73 -14.59 5.12 19.71
CA GLY A 73 -14.50 6.49 19.20
C GLY A 73 -15.79 6.98 18.53
N ALA A 74 -15.71 8.10 17.82
CA ALA A 74 -16.84 8.74 17.17
C ALA A 74 -16.48 9.45 15.86
N VAL A 75 -17.47 9.57 14.98
CA VAL A 75 -17.40 10.42 13.78
C VAL A 75 -17.76 11.86 14.18
N ARG A 76 -16.90 12.83 13.84
CA ARG A 76 -17.00 14.23 14.30
C ARG A 76 -17.58 15.19 13.28
N ALA A 77 -17.54 14.85 11.99
CA ALA A 77 -18.04 15.71 10.92
C ALA A 77 -18.73 14.90 9.83
N ALA A 78 -19.49 15.60 8.97
CA ALA A 78 -20.01 15.01 7.75
C ALA A 78 -18.86 14.59 6.82
N ALA A 79 -19.04 13.49 6.11
CA ALA A 79 -18.09 13.06 5.10
C ALA A 79 -18.04 14.05 3.94
N GLU A 80 -16.83 14.47 3.59
CA GLU A 80 -16.54 15.30 2.44
C GLU A 80 -16.28 14.40 1.22
N LYS A 81 -16.86 14.75 0.08
CA LYS A 81 -16.74 14.00 -1.18
C LYS A 81 -15.51 14.43 -1.97
N PRO A 82 -15.04 13.65 -2.96
CA PRO A 82 -14.11 14.14 -3.98
C PRO A 82 -14.63 15.44 -4.62
N ALA A 83 -13.71 16.34 -4.94
CA ALA A 83 -14.00 17.65 -5.52
C ALA A 83 -12.92 17.99 -6.56
N ALA A 84 -13.05 19.09 -7.29
CA ALA A 84 -11.94 19.59 -8.12
C ALA A 84 -10.67 19.70 -7.27
N GLY A 85 -9.55 19.16 -7.74
CA GLY A 85 -8.36 19.00 -6.91
C GLY A 85 -8.29 17.67 -6.17
N ARG A 86 -9.35 17.27 -5.45
CA ARG A 86 -9.31 16.17 -4.47
C ARG A 86 -9.84 14.84 -5.01
N SER A 87 -9.00 13.81 -5.07
CA SER A 87 -9.37 12.47 -5.56
C SER A 87 -10.20 11.61 -4.58
N TYR A 88 -10.27 11.98 -3.30
CA TYR A 88 -10.74 11.10 -2.22
C TYR A 88 -11.89 11.70 -1.37
N TYR A 89 -12.61 10.79 -0.70
CA TYR A 89 -13.52 11.11 0.40
C TYR A 89 -12.75 11.28 1.70
N ARG A 90 -13.17 12.20 2.58
CA ARG A 90 -12.59 12.32 3.92
C ARG A 90 -13.66 12.50 4.99
N VAL A 91 -13.43 11.95 6.18
CA VAL A 91 -14.28 12.17 7.35
C VAL A 91 -13.43 12.29 8.61
N ARG A 92 -13.74 13.29 9.43
CA ARG A 92 -13.06 13.50 10.71
C ARG A 92 -13.62 12.55 11.76
N VAL A 93 -12.72 11.93 12.50
CA VAL A 93 -13.02 10.99 13.57
C VAL A 93 -12.24 11.37 14.82
N GLU A 94 -12.69 10.86 15.96
CA GLU A 94 -11.97 10.95 17.22
C GLU A 94 -11.95 9.57 17.87
N ALA A 95 -10.76 9.10 18.22
CA ALA A 95 -10.57 7.86 18.95
C ALA A 95 -10.97 8.01 20.42
N ARG A 96 -11.06 6.89 21.15
CA ARG A 96 -11.50 6.85 22.56
C ARG A 96 -10.61 7.68 23.49
N ASP A 97 -9.33 7.77 23.17
CA ASP A 97 -8.32 8.56 23.89
C ASP A 97 -8.40 10.06 23.59
N GLY A 98 -9.35 10.49 22.75
CA GLY A 98 -9.52 11.87 22.33
C GLY A 98 -8.62 12.28 21.17
N VAL A 99 -7.85 11.37 20.59
CA VAL A 99 -6.98 11.67 19.45
C VAL A 99 -7.83 11.89 18.20
N ALA A 100 -7.73 13.08 17.63
CA ALA A 100 -8.40 13.44 16.39
C ALA A 100 -7.65 12.86 15.18
N GLY A 101 -8.41 12.32 14.23
CA GLY A 101 -7.89 11.77 12.99
C GLY A 101 -8.84 11.98 11.83
N VAL A 102 -8.40 11.55 10.65
CA VAL A 102 -9.20 11.58 9.42
C VAL A 102 -9.15 10.20 8.77
N ILE A 103 -10.32 9.66 8.43
CA ILE A 103 -10.40 8.48 7.57
C ILE A 103 -10.58 8.96 6.13
N LEU A 104 -9.75 8.42 5.25
CA LEU A 104 -9.68 8.74 3.83
C LEU A 104 -10.19 7.55 3.02
N PHE A 105 -10.84 7.83 1.90
CA PHE A 105 -11.31 6.79 0.98
C PHE A 105 -11.13 7.19 -0.49
N ASN A 106 -10.33 6.42 -1.21
CA ASN A 106 -10.17 6.52 -2.65
C ASN A 106 -11.13 5.52 -3.31
N ALA A 107 -12.17 6.04 -3.96
CA ALA A 107 -13.23 5.20 -4.52
C ALA A 107 -12.77 4.39 -5.74
N ALA A 108 -11.85 4.91 -6.55
CA ALA A 108 -11.34 4.21 -7.73
C ALA A 108 -10.55 2.94 -7.34
N ALA A 109 -9.78 3.01 -6.24
CA ALA A 109 -9.03 1.86 -5.71
C ALA A 109 -9.81 1.06 -4.64
N ARG A 110 -11.01 1.49 -4.24
CA ARG A 110 -11.71 1.01 -3.03
C ARG A 110 -10.80 0.97 -1.79
N LEU A 111 -9.91 1.95 -1.68
CA LEU A 111 -8.84 1.98 -0.68
C LEU A 111 -9.18 2.91 0.47
N VAL A 112 -8.99 2.44 1.69
CA VAL A 112 -9.17 3.18 2.94
C VAL A 112 -7.81 3.40 3.60
N ALA A 113 -7.60 4.62 4.08
CA ALA A 113 -6.43 5.00 4.86
C ALA A 113 -6.84 5.88 6.04
N ALA A 114 -5.94 6.07 6.99
CA ALA A 114 -6.12 7.02 8.08
C ALA A 114 -4.93 7.98 8.14
N ALA A 115 -5.21 9.19 8.58
CA ALA A 115 -4.23 10.24 8.77
C ALA A 115 -4.48 10.97 10.08
N GLU A 116 -3.43 11.57 10.63
CA GLU A 116 -3.57 12.54 11.71
C GLU A 116 -4.42 13.73 11.23
N ALA A 117 -5.19 14.32 12.15
CA ALA A 117 -5.96 15.51 11.85
C ALA A 117 -5.02 16.73 11.67
N ALA A 118 -4.63 16.97 10.42
CA ALA A 118 -3.97 18.21 10.02
C ALA A 118 -4.99 19.34 9.78
N ASP A 119 -4.50 20.58 9.70
CA ASP A 119 -5.30 21.76 9.39
C ASP A 119 -6.13 21.51 8.10
N PRO A 120 -7.40 22.00 7.97
CA PRO A 120 -8.22 21.76 6.78
C PRO A 120 -7.57 22.03 5.41
N GLN A 121 -6.51 22.86 5.39
CA GLN A 121 -5.70 23.22 4.22
C GLN A 121 -4.41 22.39 4.05
N GLU A 122 -4.00 21.62 5.05
CA GLU A 122 -2.79 20.82 4.96
C GLU A 122 -3.04 19.49 4.24
N ILE A 123 -2.15 19.19 3.31
CA ILE A 123 -2.00 17.88 2.69
C ILE A 123 -1.61 16.91 3.81
N VAL A 124 -2.27 15.74 3.85
CA VAL A 124 -2.08 14.67 4.85
C VAL A 124 -0.64 14.58 5.35
N VAL A 125 -0.42 15.02 6.59
CA VAL A 125 0.93 15.24 7.15
C VAL A 125 1.55 13.91 7.57
N ALA A 126 0.77 13.03 8.21
CA ALA A 126 1.20 11.72 8.66
C ALA A 126 0.08 10.69 8.48
N PHE A 127 0.38 9.60 7.77
CA PHE A 127 -0.50 8.44 7.72
C PHE A 127 -0.39 7.66 9.03
N VAL A 128 -1.50 7.11 9.49
CA VAL A 128 -1.58 6.30 10.70
C VAL A 128 -2.34 5.01 10.42
N ALA A 129 -2.26 4.05 11.35
CA ALA A 129 -3.06 2.83 11.25
C ALA A 129 -4.56 3.14 11.24
N VAL A 130 -5.32 2.45 10.39
CA VAL A 130 -6.76 2.61 10.31
C VAL A 130 -7.43 1.99 11.53
N PRO A 131 -8.16 2.76 12.36
CA PRO A 131 -8.88 2.21 13.50
C PRO A 131 -10.01 1.30 13.02
N GLY A 132 -10.12 0.12 13.63
CA GLY A 132 -11.12 -0.87 13.25
C GLY A 132 -10.98 -1.36 11.80
N SER A 133 -9.74 -1.51 11.33
CA SER A 133 -9.42 -1.91 9.95
C SER A 133 -10.16 -3.16 9.48
N GLU A 134 -10.41 -4.11 10.39
CA GLU A 134 -11.15 -5.34 10.13
C GLU A 134 -12.55 -5.09 9.54
N VAL A 135 -13.25 -4.06 10.01
CA VAL A 135 -14.61 -3.71 9.56
C VAL A 135 -14.62 -3.31 8.08
N PHE A 136 -13.53 -2.69 7.62
CA PHE A 136 -13.38 -2.27 6.23
C PHE A 136 -13.08 -3.48 5.34
N SER A 137 -12.13 -4.33 5.76
CA SER A 137 -11.77 -5.54 5.01
C SER A 137 -12.96 -6.51 4.86
N GLU A 138 -13.76 -6.71 5.91
CA GLU A 138 -14.98 -7.53 5.87
C GLU A 138 -16.02 -7.02 4.85
N ARG A 139 -15.99 -5.73 4.52
CA ARG A 139 -16.86 -5.10 3.52
C ARG A 139 -16.23 -5.01 2.13
N GLY A 140 -15.07 -5.64 1.94
CA GLY A 140 -14.34 -5.65 0.68
C GLY A 140 -13.72 -4.30 0.34
N PHE A 141 -13.31 -3.52 1.34
CA PHE A 141 -12.40 -2.40 1.14
C PHE A 141 -10.96 -2.87 1.33
N GLN A 142 -10.05 -2.31 0.53
CA GLN A 142 -8.62 -2.43 0.79
C GLN A 142 -8.25 -1.43 1.89
N VAL A 143 -7.38 -1.83 2.81
CA VAL A 143 -6.91 -0.96 3.89
C VAL A 143 -5.41 -0.83 3.74
N ALA A 144 -4.93 0.40 3.59
CA ALA A 144 -3.50 0.68 3.55
C ALA A 144 -2.99 1.17 4.90
N GLY A 145 -1.87 0.60 5.33
CA GLY A 145 -1.12 1.01 6.49
C GLY A 145 -0.19 2.19 6.22
N PRO A 146 0.36 2.82 7.28
CA PRO A 146 1.28 3.94 7.14
C PRO A 146 2.56 3.57 6.38
N ALA A 147 3.11 2.37 6.62
CA ALA A 147 4.34 1.92 5.95
C ALA A 147 4.19 1.84 4.42
N GLU A 148 3.03 1.39 3.94
CA GLU A 148 2.72 1.30 2.51
C GLU A 148 2.52 2.68 1.89
N LEU A 149 1.82 3.57 2.60
CA LEU A 149 1.51 4.91 2.13
C LEU A 149 2.71 5.86 2.18
N ASP A 150 3.66 5.62 3.09
CA ASP A 150 4.90 6.37 3.18
C ASP A 150 5.99 5.86 2.24
N GLU A 151 5.72 4.80 1.46
CA GLU A 151 6.68 4.29 0.49
C GLU A 151 7.03 5.36 -0.55
N PRO A 152 8.33 5.60 -0.83
CA PRO A 152 8.77 6.51 -1.87
C PRO A 152 8.19 6.15 -3.24
N LEU A 153 7.71 7.16 -3.96
CA LEU A 153 7.23 6.97 -5.31
C LEU A 153 8.40 6.60 -6.24
N SER A 154 8.22 5.55 -7.02
CA SER A 154 9.22 5.08 -7.99
C SER A 154 8.56 4.86 -9.36
N GLU A 155 9.38 4.78 -10.43
CA GLU A 155 8.87 4.67 -11.80
C GLU A 155 7.94 3.45 -12.00
N ARG A 156 8.15 2.37 -11.23
CA ARG A 156 7.27 1.19 -11.24
C ARG A 156 5.80 1.51 -10.91
N HIS A 157 5.56 2.47 -10.02
CA HIS A 157 4.22 2.91 -9.64
C HIS A 157 3.53 3.69 -10.77
N LEU A 158 4.30 4.36 -11.63
CA LEU A 158 3.78 5.25 -12.67
C LEU A 158 3.32 4.51 -13.93
N HIS A 159 3.79 3.28 -14.13
CA HIS A 159 3.41 2.48 -15.28
C HIS A 159 1.92 2.09 -15.29
N ALA A 160 1.30 1.97 -14.10
CA ALA A 160 -0.11 1.65 -13.96
C ALA A 160 -1.05 2.85 -14.22
N LEU A 161 -0.51 4.08 -14.23
CA LEU A 161 -1.26 5.30 -14.45
C LEU A 161 -1.53 5.54 -15.95
N THR A 162 -2.54 6.35 -16.25
CA THR A 162 -2.76 6.87 -17.61
C THR A 162 -1.72 7.93 -17.98
N ALA A 163 -1.65 8.30 -19.26
CA ALA A 163 -0.70 9.32 -19.72
C ALA A 163 -0.97 10.70 -19.10
N ASP A 164 -2.24 11.05 -18.87
CA ASP A 164 -2.61 12.32 -18.24
C ASP A 164 -2.27 12.31 -16.75
N GLU A 165 -2.55 11.22 -16.03
CA GLU A 165 -2.18 11.10 -14.62
C GLU A 165 -0.66 11.13 -14.43
N ARG A 166 0.12 10.50 -15.32
CA ARG A 166 1.58 10.65 -15.31
C ARG A 166 2.05 12.08 -15.51
N ARG A 167 1.32 12.88 -16.32
CA ARG A 167 1.63 14.30 -16.52
C ARG A 167 1.38 15.08 -15.23
N ASP A 168 0.28 14.81 -14.52
CA ASP A 168 0.00 15.43 -13.23
C ASP A 168 1.05 15.07 -12.20
N VAL A 169 1.47 13.79 -12.15
CA VAL A 169 2.55 13.35 -11.26
C VAL A 169 3.87 14.07 -11.58
N ALA A 170 4.21 14.21 -12.86
CA ALA A 170 5.41 14.94 -13.26
C ALA A 170 5.36 16.43 -12.87
N TYR A 171 4.17 17.02 -12.87
CA TYR A 171 3.94 18.41 -12.49
C TYR A 171 3.96 18.62 -10.97
N HIS A 172 3.17 17.84 -10.22
CA HIS A 172 3.00 17.98 -8.77
C HIS A 172 4.09 17.29 -7.95
N ARG A 173 4.80 16.31 -8.53
CA ARG A 173 5.92 15.57 -7.92
C ARG A 173 5.63 15.04 -6.50
N PRO A 174 4.56 14.24 -6.31
CA PRO A 174 4.31 13.58 -5.03
C PRO A 174 5.53 12.73 -4.63
N ALA A 175 5.92 12.82 -3.36
CA ALA A 175 7.10 12.11 -2.85
C ALA A 175 6.77 10.67 -2.44
N ARG A 176 5.56 10.45 -1.90
CA ARG A 176 5.11 9.16 -1.36
C ARG A 176 3.90 8.62 -2.12
N LEU A 177 3.66 7.31 -1.99
CA LEU A 177 2.48 6.66 -2.58
C LEU A 177 1.17 7.25 -2.04
N GLY A 178 1.08 7.53 -0.75
CA GLY A 178 -0.09 8.15 -0.14
C GLY A 178 -0.36 9.56 -0.66
N ASP A 179 0.68 10.35 -0.96
CA ASP A 179 0.54 11.68 -1.56
C ASP A 179 -0.04 11.61 -2.98
N LEU A 180 0.21 10.50 -3.69
CA LEU A 180 -0.35 10.22 -5.01
C LEU A 180 -1.81 9.76 -4.93
N LEU A 181 -2.12 8.84 -4.02
CA LEU A 181 -3.45 8.21 -3.90
C LEU A 181 -4.46 9.13 -3.22
N PHE A 182 -4.02 9.94 -2.26
CA PHE A 182 -4.84 10.90 -1.51
C PHE A 182 -4.41 12.33 -1.83
N ASN A 183 -4.34 12.63 -3.14
CA ASN A 183 -3.78 13.87 -3.64
C ASN A 183 -4.76 15.05 -3.68
N TRP A 184 -4.17 16.23 -3.86
CA TRP A 184 -4.84 17.42 -4.37
C TRP A 184 -4.17 17.90 -5.68
N PHE A 185 -4.61 17.41 -6.84
CA PHE A 185 -4.15 17.84 -8.17
C PHE A 185 -5.21 18.72 -8.85
N ASP A 186 -4.92 20.01 -9.01
CA ASP A 186 -5.78 21.01 -9.66
C ASP A 186 -5.81 20.85 -11.19
#